data_AF-A0A3P1YCU2-F1
#
_entry.id   AF-A0A3P1YCU2-F1
#
_cell.length_a   1.000
_cell.length_b   1.000
_cell.length_c   1.000
_cell.angle_alpha   90.00
_cell.angle_beta   90.00
_cell.angle_gamma   90.00
#
_symmetry.space_group_name_H-M   'P 1'
#
loop_
_entity.id
_entity.type
_entity.pdbx_description
1 polymer ?
#
loop_
_entity_poly.entity_id
_entity_poly.type
_entity_poly.pdbx_seq_one_letter_code
_entity_poly.pdbx_strand_id
1 'polypeptide(L)'
;RELTSGFRKTIQGFRDSNFTNMLPGKIADFPDEWIEQNYLEDIMFSGSGGSRNDLGKSIRNSIANFSGHKPKVIPVHKQKNSWYFTKEQLNDYVYQRYAQAKNFEPGHQCIISAKNNGDWEHFNYEDLMFIMPEGAFGIGKDFVSLQHIFPLDENSIEAWLGGTQNRKSIFDHFNLFEDDGSRVIIKKHVPRHNINTFLAIAGVTDHIQAILMGRVDITQNKHYQHQAESQSYQTASLAINMLEKAYDENNQALTKSFQLSLFTTQQKPCIPVNLPSPRTEVSRRMAALSRSSKTVKNTGVGNVKLTTSLMINPELNTEHNLKQNMQTFGETTAEVVDYITGTMSDKFLPELKRAHDKLVQQNLADKAKSLLQRHAKLHPLGFGACTRDVARWGCPHALKCQSGLPCGYFTLTGRLGEAEEASRR
;
A
#
# COMPACT_ATOMS: atom_id res chain seq x y z
N ARG A 1 15.61 -10.73 11.25
CA ARG A 1 16.05 -11.38 12.51
C ARG A 1 17.07 -10.52 13.28
N GLU A 2 17.99 -9.81 12.61
CA GLU A 2 19.01 -8.98 13.28
C GLU A 2 18.44 -7.94 14.26
N LEU A 3 17.34 -7.27 13.91
CA LEU A 3 16.69 -6.22 14.71
C LEU A 3 16.34 -6.63 16.15
N THR A 4 16.03 -7.91 16.38
CA THR A 4 15.61 -8.43 17.70
C THR A 4 16.59 -9.48 18.25
N SER A 5 17.82 -9.49 17.74
CA SER A 5 18.86 -10.47 18.09
C SER A 5 19.26 -10.43 19.57
N GLY A 6 19.39 -9.24 20.16
CA GLY A 6 19.69 -9.08 21.59
C GLY A 6 18.65 -9.73 22.49
N PHE A 7 17.37 -9.47 22.23
CA PHE A 7 16.26 -10.06 22.98
C PHE A 7 16.19 -11.59 22.83
N ARG A 8 16.49 -12.12 21.64
CA ARG A 8 16.56 -13.58 21.44
C ARG A 8 17.64 -14.21 22.31
N LYS A 9 18.84 -13.61 22.36
CA LYS A 9 19.94 -14.13 23.21
C LYS A 9 19.54 -14.16 24.69
N THR A 10 18.80 -13.15 25.16
CA THR A 10 18.28 -13.11 26.52
C THR A 10 17.33 -14.28 26.80
N ILE A 11 16.33 -14.52 25.94
CA ILE A 11 15.39 -15.63 26.11
C ILE A 11 16.11 -16.99 26.02
N GLN A 12 17.06 -17.14 25.09
CA GLN A 12 17.90 -18.34 24.98
C GLN A 12 18.66 -18.61 26.27
N GLY A 13 19.29 -17.59 26.86
CA GLY A 13 19.97 -17.72 28.16
C GLY A 13 19.01 -18.12 29.29
N PHE A 14 17.78 -17.60 29.29
CA PHE A 14 16.76 -18.05 30.25
C PHE A 14 16.43 -19.53 30.06
N ARG A 15 16.27 -19.98 28.80
CA ARG A 15 15.97 -21.37 28.48
C ARG A 15 17.12 -22.31 28.84
N ASP A 16 18.37 -21.91 28.61
CA ASP A 16 19.57 -22.69 28.95
C ASP A 16 19.67 -22.95 30.47
N SER A 17 19.21 -22.01 31.28
CA SER A 17 19.11 -22.18 32.75
C SER A 17 17.80 -22.83 33.21
N ASN A 18 16.95 -23.30 32.29
CA ASN A 18 15.59 -23.76 32.58
C ASN A 18 14.77 -22.74 33.40
N PHE A 19 14.91 -21.45 33.06
CA PHE A 19 14.24 -20.31 33.69
C PHE A 19 14.55 -20.14 35.19
N THR A 20 15.67 -20.70 35.67
CA THR A 20 16.13 -20.51 37.05
C THR A 20 16.97 -19.24 37.21
N ASN A 21 17.76 -18.88 36.19
CA ASN A 21 18.55 -17.65 36.15
C ASN A 21 18.06 -16.74 35.02
N MET A 22 17.35 -15.69 35.41
CA MET A 22 16.78 -14.69 34.52
C MET A 22 17.46 -13.32 34.65
N LEU A 23 18.64 -13.28 35.28
CA LEU A 23 19.41 -12.05 35.44
C LEU A 23 20.31 -11.78 34.22
N PRO A 24 20.47 -10.51 33.82
CA PRO A 24 21.48 -10.12 32.83
C PRO A 24 22.89 -10.43 33.32
N GLY A 25 23.81 -10.75 32.40
CA GLY A 25 25.23 -11.00 32.74
C GLY A 25 25.85 -9.89 33.59
N LYS A 26 25.61 -8.61 33.25
CA LYS A 26 26.09 -7.45 34.03
C LYS A 26 25.63 -7.42 35.50
N ILE A 27 24.49 -8.04 35.81
CA ILE A 27 23.93 -8.15 37.16
C ILE A 27 24.41 -9.42 37.84
N ALA A 28 24.44 -10.54 37.10
CA ALA A 28 24.95 -11.81 37.60
C ALA A 28 26.42 -11.70 38.04
N ASP A 29 27.25 -11.07 37.22
CA ASP A 29 28.70 -10.90 37.42
C ASP A 29 29.06 -9.78 38.43
N PHE A 30 28.07 -9.04 38.93
CA PHE A 30 28.32 -7.97 39.91
C PHE A 30 28.87 -8.57 41.22
N PRO A 31 29.94 -8.04 41.83
CA PRO A 31 30.60 -8.68 42.96
C PRO A 31 29.72 -8.72 44.23
N ASP A 32 28.91 -7.70 44.46
CA ASP A 32 28.07 -7.60 45.66
C ASP A 32 26.69 -8.24 45.44
N GLU A 33 26.12 -8.76 46.53
CA GLU A 33 24.74 -9.30 46.52
C GLU A 33 23.68 -8.18 46.43
N TRP A 34 23.97 -7.03 47.04
CA TRP A 34 23.09 -5.88 47.09
C TRP A 34 23.41 -4.90 45.96
N ILE A 35 22.44 -4.68 45.08
CA ILE A 35 22.59 -3.82 43.92
C ILE A 35 21.77 -2.56 44.13
N GLU A 36 22.41 -1.39 43.97
CA GLU A 36 21.72 -0.11 44.05
C GLU A 36 20.72 0.03 42.89
N GLN A 37 19.54 0.54 43.19
CA GLN A 37 18.45 0.70 42.22
C GLN A 37 18.85 1.54 41.00
N ASN A 38 19.74 2.53 41.13
CA ASN A 38 20.20 3.33 40.00
C ASN A 38 21.08 2.52 39.02
N TYR A 39 21.77 1.49 39.51
CA TYR A 39 22.57 0.60 38.66
C TYR A 39 21.70 -0.29 37.75
N LEU A 40 20.40 -0.42 38.05
CA LEU A 40 19.47 -1.21 37.26
C LEU A 40 18.97 -0.50 35.99
N GLU A 41 19.18 0.82 35.92
CA GLU A 41 18.87 1.66 34.75
C GLU A 41 19.72 1.23 33.55
N ASP A 42 19.12 1.18 32.36
CA ASP A 42 19.66 0.70 31.10
C ASP A 42 20.17 -0.76 31.09
N ILE A 43 20.03 -1.49 32.20
CA ILE A 43 20.35 -2.92 32.29
C ILE A 43 19.08 -3.77 32.38
N MET A 44 18.22 -3.48 33.36
CA MET A 44 16.95 -4.18 33.55
C MET A 44 15.74 -3.31 33.20
N PHE A 45 15.88 -1.99 33.29
CA PHE A 45 14.82 -1.03 33.08
C PHE A 45 15.29 0.13 32.22
N SER A 46 14.42 0.70 31.42
CA SER A 46 14.67 1.99 30.76
C SER A 46 13.45 2.90 30.88
N GLY A 47 13.69 4.21 30.83
CA GLY A 47 12.66 5.24 30.82
C GLY A 47 13.17 6.58 31.36
N SER A 48 12.57 7.67 30.89
CA SER A 48 12.73 9.05 31.36
C SER A 48 12.25 9.31 32.79
N GLY A 49 11.55 8.40 33.45
CA GLY A 49 11.04 8.64 34.82
C GLY A 49 9.91 9.68 34.91
N GLY A 50 9.25 9.97 33.78
CA GLY A 50 8.14 10.91 33.67
C GLY A 50 8.51 12.37 33.95
N SER A 51 7.53 13.20 34.32
CA SER A 51 7.72 14.66 34.51
C SER A 51 8.68 15.04 35.63
N ARG A 52 8.94 14.12 36.57
CA ARG A 52 9.86 14.33 37.70
C ARG A 52 11.25 13.75 37.47
N ASN A 53 11.49 13.12 36.32
CA ASN A 53 12.74 12.46 35.99
C ASN A 53 13.21 11.47 37.08
N ASP A 54 12.25 10.73 37.67
CA ASP A 54 12.49 9.79 38.78
C ASP A 54 12.16 8.36 38.33
N LEU A 55 13.07 7.79 37.55
CA LEU A 55 12.97 6.38 37.12
C LEU A 55 13.02 5.43 38.33
N GLY A 56 13.78 5.80 39.36
CA GLY A 56 13.98 4.95 40.53
C GLY A 56 12.74 4.68 41.35
N LYS A 57 11.82 5.65 41.44
CA LYS A 57 10.49 5.40 41.99
C LYS A 57 9.68 4.42 41.13
N SER A 58 9.75 4.53 39.81
CA SER A 58 9.05 3.62 38.89
C SER A 58 9.56 2.18 39.01
N ILE A 59 10.89 2.00 39.11
CA ILE A 59 11.53 0.70 39.34
C ILE A 59 11.00 0.06 40.64
N ARG A 60 11.05 0.81 41.75
CA ARG A 60 10.59 0.31 43.06
C ARG A 60 9.11 -0.07 43.05
N ASN A 61 8.27 0.76 42.43
CA ASN A 61 6.85 0.46 42.30
C ASN A 61 6.60 -0.79 41.44
N SER A 62 7.34 -0.96 40.35
CA SER A 62 7.25 -2.15 39.51
C SER A 62 7.62 -3.41 40.29
N ILE A 63 8.79 -3.41 40.95
CA ILE A 63 9.25 -4.55 41.74
C ILE A 63 8.24 -4.91 42.84
N ALA A 64 7.77 -3.91 43.59
CA ALA A 64 6.78 -4.14 44.65
C ALA A 64 5.44 -4.68 44.11
N ASN A 65 4.95 -4.18 42.97
CA ASN A 65 3.67 -4.61 42.41
C ASN A 65 3.70 -6.04 41.86
N PHE A 66 4.82 -6.47 41.26
CA PHE A 66 4.92 -7.78 40.61
C PHE A 66 5.46 -8.89 41.52
N SER A 67 6.31 -8.55 42.49
CA SER A 67 6.97 -9.54 43.37
C SER A 67 6.74 -9.32 44.86
N GLY A 68 6.17 -8.17 45.26
CA GLY A 68 6.01 -7.82 46.68
C GLY A 68 7.31 -7.43 47.40
N HIS A 69 8.48 -7.51 46.74
CA HIS A 69 9.76 -7.21 47.34
C HIS A 69 9.92 -5.72 47.69
N LYS A 70 10.51 -5.48 48.86
CA LYS A 70 10.83 -4.13 49.35
C LYS A 70 12.34 -3.92 49.34
N PRO A 71 12.81 -2.74 48.87
CA PRO A 71 14.24 -2.44 48.89
C PRO A 71 14.74 -2.23 50.32
N LYS A 72 16.02 -2.54 50.54
CA LYS A 72 16.76 -2.03 51.70
C LYS A 72 17.03 -0.54 51.51
N VAL A 73 16.68 0.26 52.51
CA VAL A 73 16.80 1.72 52.46
C VAL A 73 17.97 2.16 53.30
N ILE A 74 18.93 2.86 52.69
CA ILE A 74 20.04 3.50 53.40
C ILE A 74 19.89 5.02 53.23
N PRO A 75 19.67 5.78 54.31
CA PRO A 75 19.58 7.23 54.22
C PRO A 75 20.96 7.83 53.95
N VAL A 76 21.10 8.60 52.87
CA VAL A 76 22.33 9.30 52.48
C VAL A 76 22.29 10.75 52.97
N HIS A 77 21.12 11.39 52.92
CA HIS A 77 20.86 12.74 53.41
C HIS A 77 19.40 12.86 53.89
N LYS A 78 19.04 13.93 54.62
CA LYS A 78 17.67 14.20 55.13
C LYS A 78 16.51 14.01 54.12
N GLN A 79 16.79 14.09 52.81
CA GLN A 79 15.80 13.95 51.73
C GLN A 79 16.21 12.93 50.65
N LYS A 80 17.39 12.29 50.75
CA LYS A 80 17.92 11.38 49.73
C LYS A 80 18.25 10.03 50.38
N ASN A 81 17.58 8.99 49.90
CA ASN A 81 17.83 7.62 50.29
C ASN A 81 18.41 6.86 49.09
N SER A 82 19.32 5.93 49.35
CA SER A 82 19.70 4.91 48.37
C SER A 82 18.91 3.64 48.66
N TRP A 83 18.45 2.99 47.59
CA TRP A 83 17.61 1.80 47.64
C TRP A 83 18.36 0.63 47.02
N TYR A 84 18.38 -0.50 47.70
CA TYR A 84 19.11 -1.69 47.26
C TYR A 84 18.19 -2.90 47.18
N PHE A 85 18.44 -3.76 46.19
CA PHE A 85 17.77 -5.03 45.99
C PHE A 85 18.79 -6.17 45.91
N THR A 86 18.43 -7.36 46.36
CA THR A 86 19.30 -8.54 46.20
C THR A 86 19.15 -9.15 44.81
N LYS A 87 20.14 -9.89 44.35
CA LYS A 87 20.05 -10.65 43.08
C LYS A 87 18.86 -11.60 43.06
N GLU A 88 18.55 -12.26 44.17
CA GLU A 88 17.39 -13.14 44.30
C GLU A 88 16.07 -12.38 44.12
N GLN A 89 15.92 -11.21 44.74
CA GLN A 89 14.73 -10.37 44.57
C GLN A 89 14.54 -9.93 43.11
N LEU A 90 15.64 -9.59 42.43
CA LEU A 90 15.60 -9.17 41.03
C LEU A 90 15.27 -10.35 40.10
N ASN A 91 15.79 -11.54 40.40
CA ASN A 91 15.50 -12.75 39.63
C ASN A 91 14.04 -13.16 39.79
N ASP A 92 13.55 -13.20 41.03
CA ASP A 92 12.14 -13.47 41.32
C ASP A 92 11.22 -12.43 40.68
N TYR A 93 11.59 -11.15 40.70
CA TYR A 93 10.84 -10.12 39.96
C TYR A 93 10.67 -10.46 38.48
N VAL A 94 11.74 -10.84 37.77
CA VAL A 94 11.65 -11.21 36.35
C VAL A 94 10.78 -12.46 36.19
N TYR A 95 10.97 -13.46 37.05
CA TYR A 95 10.18 -14.69 37.02
C TYR A 95 8.68 -14.41 37.23
N GLN A 96 8.31 -13.66 38.27
CA GLN A 96 6.90 -13.34 38.57
C GLN A 96 6.23 -12.57 37.42
N ARG A 97 6.98 -11.72 36.71
CA ARG A 97 6.47 -11.02 35.52
C ARG A 97 6.08 -12.01 34.43
N TYR A 98 6.89 -13.05 34.21
CA TYR A 98 6.55 -14.13 33.29
C TYR A 98 5.44 -15.04 33.81
N ALA A 99 5.45 -15.38 35.10
CA ALA A 99 4.43 -16.23 35.72
C ALA A 99 3.00 -15.65 35.63
N GLN A 100 2.87 -14.32 35.59
CA GLN A 100 1.59 -13.65 35.38
C GLN A 100 1.11 -13.67 33.92
N ALA A 101 1.95 -14.09 32.96
CA ALA A 101 1.55 -14.22 31.57
C ALA A 101 0.71 -15.49 31.35
N LYS A 102 -0.26 -15.43 30.42
CA LYS A 102 -1.30 -16.45 30.24
C LYS A 102 -0.84 -17.89 29.93
N ASN A 103 0.45 -18.14 29.70
CA ASN A 103 0.98 -19.42 29.22
C ASN A 103 2.40 -19.74 29.77
N PHE A 104 2.71 -19.40 31.02
CA PHE A 104 4.04 -19.66 31.60
C PHE A 104 4.02 -20.85 32.57
N GLU A 105 3.75 -22.04 32.04
CA GLU A 105 3.77 -23.29 32.80
C GLU A 105 5.07 -24.07 32.56
N PRO A 106 5.49 -24.96 33.49
CA PRO A 106 6.63 -25.84 33.26
C PRO A 106 6.49 -26.66 31.98
N GLY A 107 7.45 -26.52 31.06
CA GLY A 107 7.42 -27.14 29.73
C GLY A 107 6.73 -26.30 28.64
N HIS A 108 6.11 -25.17 29.01
CA HIS A 108 5.45 -24.24 28.08
C HIS A 108 5.96 -22.79 28.20
N GLN A 109 7.11 -22.57 28.85
CA GLN A 109 7.66 -21.23 29.06
C GLN A 109 8.13 -20.59 27.75
N CYS A 110 7.67 -19.36 27.50
CA CYS A 110 7.98 -18.57 26.31
C CYS A 110 7.69 -19.33 25.01
N ILE A 111 6.53 -19.99 24.95
CA ILE A 111 6.02 -20.70 23.77
C ILE A 111 4.66 -20.10 23.37
N ILE A 112 4.45 -19.91 22.06
CA ILE A 112 3.13 -19.63 21.48
C ILE A 112 2.63 -20.93 20.86
N SER A 113 1.39 -21.28 21.21
CA SER A 113 0.68 -22.39 20.56
C SER A 113 -0.34 -21.83 19.58
N ALA A 114 -0.26 -22.25 18.33
CA ALA A 114 -1.22 -21.91 17.29
C ALA A 114 -1.86 -23.18 16.73
N LYS A 115 -3.15 -23.12 16.41
CA LYS A 115 -3.85 -24.25 15.80
C LYS A 115 -3.71 -24.19 14.29
N ASN A 116 -3.16 -25.24 13.69
CA ASN A 116 -3.03 -25.39 12.24
C ASN A 116 -3.75 -26.68 11.79
N ASN A 117 -4.76 -26.55 10.94
CA ASN A 117 -5.55 -27.68 10.39
C ASN A 117 -6.10 -28.71 11.40
N GLY A 118 -6.22 -28.36 12.68
CA GLY A 118 -6.70 -29.27 13.72
C GLY A 118 -5.66 -29.59 14.78
N ASP A 119 -4.38 -29.54 14.41
CA ASP A 119 -3.24 -29.83 15.27
C ASP A 119 -2.68 -28.56 15.93
N TRP A 120 -2.04 -28.73 17.07
CA TRP A 120 -1.34 -27.65 17.76
C TRP A 120 0.12 -27.61 17.30
N GLU A 121 0.54 -26.45 16.81
CA GLU A 121 1.93 -26.15 16.53
C GLU A 121 2.48 -25.22 17.61
N HIS A 122 3.68 -25.53 18.09
CA HIS A 122 4.34 -24.80 19.16
C HIS A 122 5.54 -24.04 18.61
N PHE A 123 5.59 -22.73 18.88
CA PHE A 123 6.64 -21.84 18.43
C PHE A 123 7.32 -21.19 19.64
N ASN A 124 8.63 -21.35 19.76
CA ASN A 124 9.36 -20.63 20.80
C ASN A 124 9.40 -19.13 20.47
N TYR A 125 9.44 -18.27 21.49
CA TYR A 125 9.50 -16.82 21.28
C TYR A 125 10.70 -16.40 20.41
N GLU A 126 11.84 -17.05 20.58
CA GLU A 126 13.06 -16.79 19.80
C GLU A 126 12.91 -17.09 18.30
N ASP A 127 12.00 -17.97 17.90
CA ASP A 127 11.76 -18.32 16.50
C ASP A 127 10.88 -17.28 15.78
N LEU A 128 10.14 -16.48 16.55
CA LEU A 128 9.21 -15.48 16.04
C LEU A 128 9.94 -14.28 15.41
N MET A 129 9.25 -13.59 14.50
CA MET A 129 9.82 -12.46 13.77
C MET A 129 10.06 -11.24 14.67
N PHE A 130 9.04 -10.86 15.45
CA PHE A 130 9.03 -9.67 16.30
C PHE A 130 8.76 -10.02 17.75
N ILE A 131 9.78 -9.81 18.59
CA ILE A 131 9.74 -9.89 20.04
C ILE A 131 10.36 -8.63 20.61
N MET A 132 9.84 -8.13 21.73
CA MET A 132 10.42 -6.96 22.40
C MET A 132 10.01 -6.88 23.87
N PRO A 133 10.72 -6.06 24.67
CA PRO A 133 10.38 -5.89 26.07
C PRO A 133 9.05 -5.18 26.30
N GLU A 134 8.43 -5.49 27.44
CA GLU A 134 7.21 -4.82 27.87
C GLU A 134 7.40 -3.33 28.06
N GLY A 135 6.45 -2.57 27.52
CA GLY A 135 6.45 -1.11 27.54
C GLY A 135 6.98 -0.51 26.24
N ALA A 136 7.81 -1.23 25.47
CA ALA A 136 8.46 -0.70 24.28
C ALA A 136 7.48 -0.34 23.13
N PHE A 137 6.29 -0.96 23.10
CA PHE A 137 5.23 -0.61 22.13
C PHE A 137 4.41 0.64 22.52
N GLY A 138 4.60 1.20 23.72
CA GLY A 138 3.83 2.35 24.18
C GLY A 138 4.44 3.67 23.71
N ILE A 139 3.64 4.54 23.08
CA ILE A 139 4.10 5.88 22.65
C ILE A 139 3.93 6.94 23.76
N GLY A 140 3.23 6.62 24.84
CA GLY A 140 3.05 7.49 26.02
C GLY A 140 3.49 6.86 27.33
N LYS A 141 3.87 5.58 27.32
CA LYS A 141 4.46 4.91 28.48
C LYS A 141 5.95 4.84 28.24
N ASP A 142 6.68 5.37 29.19
CA ASP A 142 8.12 5.58 29.07
C ASP A 142 8.90 4.51 29.87
N PHE A 143 8.27 3.88 30.86
CA PHE A 143 8.87 2.77 31.60
C PHE A 143 8.83 1.46 30.79
N VAL A 144 10.00 0.87 30.56
CA VAL A 144 10.20 -0.39 29.85
C VAL A 144 10.99 -1.35 30.74
N SER A 145 10.56 -2.62 30.79
CA SER A 145 11.26 -3.69 31.51
C SER A 145 11.99 -4.58 30.51
N LEU A 146 13.30 -4.39 30.40
CA LEU A 146 14.14 -4.99 29.35
C LEU A 146 14.19 -6.52 29.41
N GLN A 147 14.00 -7.10 30.61
CA GLN A 147 14.08 -8.55 30.83
C GLN A 147 12.75 -9.30 30.64
N HIS A 148 11.64 -8.57 30.48
CA HIS A 148 10.34 -9.19 30.23
C HIS A 148 9.96 -9.02 28.77
N ILE A 149 10.42 -9.98 27.94
CA ILE A 149 10.28 -9.98 26.49
C ILE A 149 9.09 -10.83 26.07
N PHE A 150 8.26 -10.28 25.19
CA PHE A 150 7.10 -10.96 24.63
C PHE A 150 6.97 -10.77 23.11
N PRO A 151 6.22 -11.66 22.43
CA PRO A 151 5.85 -11.49 21.04
C PRO A 151 4.97 -10.26 20.82
N LEU A 152 5.14 -9.60 19.67
CA LEU A 152 4.23 -8.53 19.26
C LEU A 152 2.78 -9.06 19.21
N ASP A 153 1.91 -8.48 20.02
CA ASP A 153 0.50 -8.84 20.07
C ASP A 153 -0.37 -7.90 19.23
N GLU A 154 -1.50 -8.43 18.79
CA GLU A 154 -2.45 -7.69 17.94
C GLU A 154 -2.99 -6.43 18.62
N ASN A 155 -3.24 -6.49 19.93
CA ASN A 155 -3.78 -5.36 20.69
C ASN A 155 -2.77 -4.20 20.77
N SER A 156 -1.47 -4.47 20.84
CA SER A 156 -0.46 -3.40 20.81
C SER A 156 -0.43 -2.70 19.46
N ILE A 157 -0.56 -3.43 18.33
CA ILE A 157 -0.64 -2.82 17.00
C ILE A 157 -1.92 -1.99 16.88
N GLU A 158 -3.06 -2.52 17.31
CA GLU A 158 -4.34 -1.81 17.26
C GLU A 158 -4.30 -0.52 18.08
N ALA A 159 -3.74 -0.56 19.29
CA ALA A 159 -3.54 0.63 20.11
C ALA A 159 -2.59 1.64 19.43
N TRP A 160 -1.51 1.16 18.82
CA TRP A 160 -0.54 1.99 18.10
C TRP A 160 -1.16 2.68 16.87
N LEU A 161 -2.12 2.03 16.21
CA LEU A 161 -2.89 2.55 15.05
C LEU A 161 -4.15 3.34 15.43
N GLY A 162 -4.36 3.66 16.71
CA GLY A 162 -5.47 4.51 17.16
C GLY A 162 -6.77 3.78 17.50
N GLY A 163 -6.83 2.45 17.41
CA GLY A 163 -8.03 1.68 17.74
C GLY A 163 -8.42 1.71 19.23
N THR A 164 -7.47 2.00 20.12
CA THR A 164 -7.72 2.09 21.57
C THR A 164 -7.79 3.53 22.05
N GLN A 165 -8.91 3.96 22.64
CA GLN A 165 -9.10 5.33 23.13
C GLN A 165 -8.20 5.70 24.32
N ASN A 166 -7.87 4.72 25.18
CA ASN A 166 -7.11 4.94 26.41
C ASN A 166 -5.58 4.96 26.22
N ARG A 167 -5.07 4.79 25.00
CA ARG A 167 -3.63 4.75 24.69
C ARG A 167 -3.31 5.73 23.57
N LYS A 168 -2.21 6.46 23.72
CA LYS A 168 -1.68 7.36 22.69
C LYS A 168 -1.22 6.55 21.46
N SER A 169 -1.70 6.90 20.28
CA SER A 169 -1.32 6.31 18.99
C SER A 169 -0.14 7.04 18.37
N ILE A 170 0.37 6.52 17.25
CA ILE A 170 1.39 7.23 16.48
C ILE A 170 0.85 8.54 15.89
N PHE A 171 -0.41 8.56 15.49
CA PHE A 171 -1.06 9.77 14.96
C PHE A 171 -1.17 10.84 16.04
N ASP A 172 -1.58 10.48 17.25
CA ASP A 172 -1.63 11.42 18.38
C ASP A 172 -0.23 11.94 18.76
N HIS A 173 0.82 11.15 18.54
CA HIS A 173 2.19 11.57 18.82
C HIS A 173 2.64 12.70 17.91
N PHE A 174 2.25 12.63 16.64
CA PHE A 174 2.54 13.65 15.63
C PHE A 174 1.44 14.71 15.50
N ASN A 175 0.45 14.73 16.41
CA ASN A 175 -0.72 15.62 16.36
C ASN A 175 -1.47 15.55 15.01
N LEU A 176 -1.61 14.35 14.45
CA LEU A 176 -2.35 14.10 13.22
C LEU A 176 -3.80 13.71 13.54
N PHE A 177 -4.74 14.49 13.01
CA PHE A 177 -6.18 14.33 13.17
C PHE A 177 -6.84 14.36 11.79
N GLU A 178 -8.05 13.84 11.70
CA GLU A 178 -8.89 13.98 10.51
C GLU A 178 -9.35 15.44 10.34
N ASP A 179 -9.85 15.82 9.16
CA ASP A 179 -10.27 17.20 8.85
C ASP A 179 -11.38 17.72 9.78
N ASP A 180 -12.19 16.82 10.35
CA ASP A 180 -13.25 17.14 11.31
C ASP A 180 -12.72 17.26 12.76
N GLY A 181 -11.42 17.11 12.97
CA GLY A 181 -10.74 17.11 14.26
C GLY A 181 -10.85 15.79 15.02
N SER A 182 -11.45 14.76 14.43
CA SER A 182 -11.49 13.43 15.05
C SER A 182 -10.13 12.73 14.97
N ARG A 183 -9.95 11.74 15.86
CA ARG A 183 -8.71 10.98 15.93
C ARG A 183 -8.61 10.01 14.75
N VAL A 184 -7.42 9.94 14.14
CA VAL A 184 -7.13 8.96 13.08
C VAL A 184 -7.13 7.54 13.66
N ILE A 185 -7.92 6.66 13.06
CA ILE A 185 -8.00 5.24 13.44
C ILE A 185 -7.82 4.36 12.21
N ILE A 186 -6.73 3.60 12.18
CA ILE A 186 -6.50 2.58 11.15
C ILE A 186 -6.84 1.21 11.73
N LYS A 187 -7.94 0.60 11.25
CA LYS A 187 -8.28 -0.77 11.65
C LYS A 187 -7.20 -1.74 11.15
N LYS A 188 -6.94 -2.79 11.93
CA LYS A 188 -5.93 -3.84 11.66
C LYS A 188 -5.92 -4.42 10.24
N HIS A 189 -7.09 -4.55 9.60
CA HIS A 189 -7.19 -5.12 8.25
C HIS A 189 -7.05 -4.09 7.13
N VAL A 190 -7.07 -2.77 7.43
CA VAL A 190 -6.98 -1.71 6.42
C VAL A 190 -5.68 -1.80 5.60
N PRO A 191 -4.48 -1.98 6.19
CA PRO A 191 -3.27 -2.16 5.40
C PRO A 191 -3.35 -3.36 4.43
N ARG A 192 -3.92 -4.48 4.90
CA ARG A 192 -4.13 -5.68 4.07
C ARG A 192 -5.12 -5.41 2.94
N HIS A 193 -6.20 -4.65 3.19
CA HIS A 193 -7.11 -4.20 2.14
C HIS A 193 -6.42 -3.27 1.14
N ASN A 194 -5.63 -2.30 1.61
CA ASN A 194 -4.93 -1.34 0.78
C ASN A 194 -3.90 -2.00 -0.13
N ILE A 195 -3.06 -2.91 0.39
CA ILE A 195 -2.11 -3.67 -0.43
C ILE A 195 -2.86 -4.45 -1.51
N ASN A 196 -3.96 -5.10 -1.15
CA ASN A 196 -4.76 -5.84 -2.11
C ASN A 196 -5.34 -4.93 -3.20
N THR A 197 -5.83 -3.74 -2.83
CA THR A 197 -6.33 -2.73 -3.77
C THR A 197 -5.20 -2.19 -4.65
N PHE A 198 -4.01 -1.91 -4.11
CA PHE A 198 -2.85 -1.48 -4.90
C PHE A 198 -2.41 -2.53 -5.92
N LEU A 199 -2.36 -3.81 -5.51
CA LEU A 199 -2.03 -4.91 -6.43
C LEU A 199 -3.08 -5.04 -7.54
N ALA A 200 -4.36 -4.86 -7.21
CA ALA A 200 -5.45 -4.86 -8.20
C ALA A 200 -5.36 -3.66 -9.16
N ILE A 201 -5.10 -2.45 -8.65
CA ILE A 201 -4.89 -1.23 -9.48
C ILE A 201 -3.68 -1.41 -10.40
N ALA A 202 -2.61 -2.03 -9.91
CA ALA A 202 -1.41 -2.34 -10.69
C ALA A 202 -1.61 -3.45 -11.74
N GLY A 203 -2.78 -4.07 -11.81
CA GLY A 203 -3.10 -5.12 -12.78
C GLY A 203 -2.38 -6.45 -12.50
N VAL A 204 -1.95 -6.69 -11.26
CA VAL A 204 -1.35 -7.97 -10.86
C VAL A 204 -2.41 -9.07 -10.99
N THR A 205 -2.03 -10.20 -11.59
CA THR A 205 -2.93 -11.32 -11.81
C THR A 205 -3.43 -11.93 -10.49
N ASP A 206 -4.67 -12.40 -10.48
CA ASP A 206 -5.35 -12.89 -9.27
C ASP A 206 -4.59 -13.98 -8.53
N HIS A 207 -3.89 -14.87 -9.25
CA HIS A 207 -3.11 -15.93 -8.63
C HIS A 207 -1.86 -15.39 -7.92
N ILE A 208 -1.17 -14.41 -8.51
CA ILE A 208 -0.02 -13.74 -7.87
C ILE A 208 -0.50 -12.91 -6.69
N GLN A 209 -1.62 -12.18 -6.85
CA GLN A 209 -2.24 -11.44 -5.75
C GLN A 209 -2.62 -12.37 -4.60
N ALA A 210 -3.22 -13.54 -4.88
CA ALA A 210 -3.54 -14.52 -3.85
C ALA A 210 -2.29 -15.03 -3.13
N ILE A 211 -1.21 -15.33 -3.86
CA ILE A 211 0.09 -15.75 -3.28
C ILE A 211 0.67 -14.64 -2.38
N LEU A 212 0.75 -13.40 -2.88
CA LEU A 212 1.30 -12.26 -2.13
C LEU A 212 0.47 -11.95 -0.88
N MET A 213 -0.84 -12.15 -0.95
CA MET A 213 -1.74 -11.95 0.19
C MET A 213 -1.80 -13.18 1.12
N GLY A 214 -1.16 -14.30 0.78
CA GLY A 214 -1.20 -15.53 1.56
C GLY A 214 -2.61 -16.16 1.62
N ARG A 215 -3.37 -16.09 0.53
CA ARG A 215 -4.71 -16.68 0.41
C ARG A 215 -4.59 -18.08 -0.17
N VAL A 216 -5.28 -19.04 0.46
CA VAL A 216 -5.45 -20.40 -0.08
C VAL A 216 -6.54 -20.44 -1.14
N ASP A 217 -7.59 -19.62 -0.98
CA ASP A 217 -8.72 -19.53 -1.91
C ASP A 217 -8.67 -18.22 -2.71
N ILE A 218 -8.52 -18.34 -4.03
CA ILE A 218 -8.46 -17.21 -4.98
C ILE A 218 -9.79 -16.45 -5.10
N THR A 219 -10.91 -17.09 -4.78
CA THR A 219 -12.24 -16.45 -4.89
C THR A 219 -12.42 -15.29 -3.91
N GLN A 220 -11.62 -15.26 -2.83
CA GLN A 220 -11.57 -14.17 -1.86
C GLN A 220 -11.07 -12.85 -2.45
N ASN A 221 -10.42 -12.86 -3.63
CA ASN A 221 -9.95 -11.65 -4.31
C ASN A 221 -11.12 -10.81 -4.88
N LYS A 222 -12.23 -11.46 -5.28
CA LYS A 222 -13.37 -10.82 -5.97
C LYS A 222 -14.03 -9.71 -5.14
N HIS A 223 -14.09 -9.87 -3.82
CA HIS A 223 -14.69 -8.88 -2.93
C HIS A 223 -13.99 -7.50 -2.96
N TYR A 224 -12.75 -7.44 -3.42
CA TYR A 224 -11.92 -6.23 -3.40
C TYR A 224 -11.70 -5.62 -4.77
N GLN A 225 -11.82 -6.39 -5.85
CA GLN A 225 -11.72 -5.87 -7.22
C GLN A 225 -12.76 -4.76 -7.46
N HIS A 226 -13.98 -4.89 -6.93
CA HIS A 226 -15.01 -3.87 -7.04
C HIS A 226 -14.67 -2.54 -6.34
N GLN A 227 -13.92 -2.59 -5.23
CA GLN A 227 -13.44 -1.38 -4.54
C GLN A 227 -12.23 -0.78 -5.23
N ALA A 228 -11.32 -1.60 -5.77
CA ALA A 228 -10.19 -1.14 -6.56
C ALA A 228 -10.63 -0.50 -7.87
N GLU A 229 -11.62 -1.09 -8.54
CA GLU A 229 -12.29 -0.50 -9.69
C GLU A 229 -12.89 0.86 -9.31
N SER A 230 -13.71 0.94 -8.26
CA SER A 230 -14.33 2.21 -7.85
C SER A 230 -13.32 3.28 -7.44
N GLN A 231 -12.24 2.92 -6.74
CA GLN A 231 -11.16 3.83 -6.38
C GLN A 231 -10.30 4.25 -7.59
N SER A 232 -10.07 3.35 -8.54
CA SER A 232 -9.43 3.68 -9.82
C SER A 232 -10.28 4.71 -10.59
N TYR A 233 -11.60 4.51 -10.63
CA TYR A 233 -12.53 5.49 -11.21
C TYR A 233 -12.52 6.83 -10.45
N GLN A 234 -12.47 6.83 -9.11
CA GLN A 234 -12.39 8.05 -8.29
C GLN A 234 -11.04 8.78 -8.44
N THR A 235 -9.94 8.04 -8.54
CA THR A 235 -8.61 8.61 -8.74
C THR A 235 -8.51 9.20 -10.15
N ALA A 236 -9.05 8.50 -11.15
CA ALA A 236 -9.17 9.03 -12.50
C ALA A 236 -10.07 10.29 -12.55
N SER A 237 -11.20 10.30 -11.83
CA SER A 237 -12.07 11.48 -11.80
C SER A 237 -11.45 12.66 -11.05
N LEU A 238 -10.75 12.42 -9.94
CA LEU A 238 -10.01 13.46 -9.22
C LEU A 238 -8.85 14.02 -10.05
N ALA A 239 -8.12 13.17 -10.76
CA ALA A 239 -7.07 13.59 -11.68
C ALA A 239 -7.64 14.44 -12.83
N ILE A 240 -8.80 14.05 -13.38
CA ILE A 240 -9.52 14.86 -14.39
C ILE A 240 -9.94 16.21 -13.79
N ASN A 241 -10.54 16.23 -12.60
CA ASN A 241 -10.93 17.50 -11.95
C ASN A 241 -9.72 18.41 -11.63
N MET A 242 -8.58 17.83 -11.26
CA MET A 242 -7.33 18.59 -11.04
C MET A 242 -6.75 19.12 -12.35
N LEU A 243 -6.84 18.35 -13.44
CA LEU A 243 -6.45 18.78 -14.77
C LEU A 243 -7.38 19.89 -15.31
N GLU A 244 -8.69 19.76 -15.11
CA GLU A 244 -9.68 20.80 -15.42
C GLU A 244 -9.40 22.07 -14.63
N LYS A 245 -9.15 21.96 -13.32
CA LYS A 245 -8.79 23.11 -12.49
C LYS A 245 -7.48 23.77 -12.94
N ALA A 246 -6.45 22.99 -13.27
CA ALA A 246 -5.19 23.52 -13.79
C ALA A 246 -5.35 24.15 -15.19
N TYR A 247 -6.26 23.62 -16.01
CA TYR A 247 -6.63 24.18 -17.30
C TYR A 247 -7.40 25.50 -17.16
N ASP A 248 -8.34 25.56 -16.21
CA ASP A 248 -9.11 26.76 -15.89
C ASP A 248 -8.25 27.86 -15.25
N GLU A 249 -7.29 27.49 -14.39
CA GLU A 249 -6.31 28.42 -13.81
C GLU A 249 -5.37 28.98 -14.90
N ASN A 250 -4.93 28.16 -15.86
CA ASN A 250 -4.18 28.62 -17.04
C ASN A 250 -5.04 29.47 -17.98
N ASN A 251 -6.31 29.15 -18.15
CA ASN A 251 -7.25 29.96 -18.93
C ASN A 251 -7.58 31.28 -18.23
N GLN A 252 -7.60 31.34 -16.90
CA GLN A 252 -7.73 32.59 -16.12
C GLN A 252 -6.52 33.51 -16.30
N ALA A 253 -5.32 32.95 -16.50
CA ALA A 253 -4.13 33.74 -16.84
C ALA A 253 -4.21 34.32 -18.27
N LEU A 254 -4.85 33.62 -19.21
CA LEU A 254 -5.06 34.05 -20.59
C LEU A 254 -6.28 34.98 -20.79
N THR A 255 -7.29 34.90 -19.93
CA THR A 255 -8.52 35.72 -20.04
C THR A 255 -8.39 37.10 -19.39
N LYS A 256 -7.30 37.38 -18.66
CA LYS A 256 -7.04 38.73 -18.11
C LYS A 256 -6.69 39.79 -19.16
N SER A 257 -6.49 39.44 -20.43
CA SER A 257 -6.18 40.39 -21.51
C SER A 257 -7.34 40.74 -22.46
N PHE A 258 -8.57 40.24 -22.24
CA PHE A 258 -9.75 40.72 -22.99
C PHE A 258 -10.97 40.81 -22.07
N GLN A 259 -11.29 42.04 -21.67
CA GLN A 259 -12.48 42.39 -20.87
C GLN A 259 -13.78 42.05 -21.61
N LEU A 260 -14.80 41.58 -20.89
CA LEU A 260 -15.91 42.44 -20.43
C LEU A 260 -16.83 41.70 -19.43
N SER A 261 -17.11 42.37 -18.31
CA SER A 261 -18.10 41.98 -17.30
C SER A 261 -19.52 42.14 -17.83
N LEU A 262 -20.46 41.26 -17.44
CA LEU A 262 -21.88 41.60 -17.29
C LEU A 262 -22.56 40.59 -16.35
N PHE A 263 -23.02 41.11 -15.20
CA PHE A 263 -23.92 40.54 -14.19
C PHE A 263 -23.32 39.76 -13.00
N THR A 264 -23.08 40.55 -11.95
CA THR A 264 -23.10 40.22 -10.52
C THR A 264 -24.46 39.69 -10.03
N THR A 265 -24.47 38.68 -9.16
CA THR A 265 -25.24 38.73 -7.91
C THR A 265 -24.70 37.74 -6.87
N GLN A 266 -24.48 38.25 -5.66
CA GLN A 266 -24.07 37.52 -4.46
C GLN A 266 -25.25 36.77 -3.85
N GLN A 267 -25.09 35.50 -3.46
CA GLN A 267 -25.84 34.91 -2.35
C GLN A 267 -24.97 33.90 -1.58
N LYS A 268 -24.86 34.11 -0.26
CA LYS A 268 -24.37 33.14 0.75
C LYS A 268 -25.36 31.97 0.85
N PRO A 269 -24.91 30.71 0.99
CA PRO A 269 -25.77 29.64 1.47
C PRO A 269 -25.66 29.50 2.99
N CYS A 270 -26.80 29.63 3.67
CA CYS A 270 -27.06 29.02 4.97
C CYS A 270 -27.49 27.56 4.73
N ILE A 271 -26.93 26.62 5.47
CA ILE A 271 -27.38 25.21 5.49
C ILE A 271 -28.57 25.11 6.45
N PRO A 272 -29.61 24.31 6.12
CA PRO A 272 -30.03 23.31 7.11
C PRO A 272 -30.38 21.92 6.52
N VAL A 273 -29.85 20.91 7.23
CA VAL A 273 -30.44 19.63 7.70
C VAL A 273 -31.06 18.62 6.73
N ASN A 274 -30.57 17.38 6.90
CA ASN A 274 -30.92 16.12 6.26
C ASN A 274 -32.40 15.68 6.37
N LEU A 275 -32.95 15.24 5.24
CA LEU A 275 -33.89 14.11 5.09
C LEU A 275 -33.63 13.44 3.71
N PRO A 276 -33.95 12.14 3.54
CA PRO A 276 -33.34 11.29 2.51
C PRO A 276 -33.69 11.79 1.11
N SER A 277 -32.67 12.09 0.30
CA SER A 277 -32.91 12.75 -0.98
C SER A 277 -33.78 11.88 -1.90
N PRO A 278 -34.86 12.41 -2.50
CA PRO A 278 -35.39 11.85 -3.72
C PRO A 278 -34.28 11.92 -4.76
N ARG A 279 -33.99 10.81 -5.45
CA ARG A 279 -32.99 10.79 -6.55
C ARG A 279 -33.31 11.93 -7.51
N THR A 280 -32.48 12.99 -7.44
CA THR A 280 -32.62 14.18 -8.28
C THR A 280 -32.58 13.76 -9.75
N GLU A 281 -33.20 14.56 -10.62
CA GLU A 281 -33.11 14.41 -12.09
C GLU A 281 -31.65 14.16 -12.52
N VAL A 282 -30.71 14.86 -11.87
CA VAL A 282 -29.27 14.72 -12.03
C VAL A 282 -28.77 13.34 -11.60
N SER A 283 -29.14 12.82 -10.42
CA SER A 283 -28.78 11.44 -10.01
C SER A 283 -29.37 10.37 -10.91
N ARG A 284 -30.57 10.59 -11.46
CA ARG A 284 -31.19 9.68 -12.44
C ARG A 284 -30.48 9.72 -13.79
N ARG A 285 -30.11 10.91 -14.28
CA ARG A 285 -29.33 11.10 -15.51
C ARG A 285 -27.91 10.57 -15.36
N MET A 286 -27.25 10.77 -14.23
CA MET A 286 -25.93 10.21 -13.92
C MET A 286 -25.97 8.69 -13.78
N ALA A 287 -27.04 8.12 -13.20
CA ALA A 287 -27.25 6.67 -13.18
C ALA A 287 -27.59 6.10 -14.57
N ALA A 288 -28.29 6.85 -15.42
CA ALA A 288 -28.56 6.48 -16.82
C ALA A 288 -27.30 6.58 -17.69
N LEU A 289 -26.47 7.61 -17.51
CA LEU A 289 -25.13 7.77 -18.12
C LEU A 289 -24.15 6.69 -17.64
N SER A 290 -24.18 6.35 -16.36
CA SER A 290 -23.39 5.24 -15.80
C SER A 290 -23.84 3.88 -16.36
N ARG A 291 -25.14 3.69 -16.61
CA ARG A 291 -25.67 2.49 -17.27
C ARG A 291 -25.39 2.47 -18.78
N SER A 292 -25.38 3.60 -19.47
CA SER A 292 -25.03 3.67 -20.91
C SER A 292 -23.53 3.50 -21.15
N SER A 293 -22.71 3.88 -20.17
CA SER A 293 -21.24 3.67 -20.18
C SER A 293 -20.83 2.24 -19.81
N LYS A 294 -21.76 1.42 -19.30
CA LYS A 294 -21.58 -0.03 -19.16
C LYS A 294 -21.85 -0.74 -20.48
N THR A 295 -20.97 -0.50 -21.46
CA THR A 295 -20.71 -1.52 -22.46
C THR A 295 -19.20 -1.65 -22.61
N VAL A 296 -18.76 -2.90 -22.56
CA VAL A 296 -17.41 -3.40 -22.82
C VAL A 296 -16.95 -2.93 -24.21
N LYS A 297 -16.57 -1.65 -24.34
CA LYS A 297 -16.26 -0.95 -25.60
C LYS A 297 -14.86 -0.37 -25.54
N ASN A 298 -13.86 -1.23 -25.44
CA ASN A 298 -12.47 -0.75 -25.49
C ASN A 298 -11.53 -1.70 -26.24
N THR A 299 -12.06 -2.77 -26.83
CA THR A 299 -11.30 -3.67 -27.70
C THR A 299 -12.00 -3.73 -29.05
N GLY A 300 -11.22 -3.77 -30.14
CA GLY A 300 -11.78 -3.92 -31.49
C GLY A 300 -12.70 -5.14 -31.61
N VAL A 301 -12.34 -6.28 -31.00
CA VAL A 301 -13.19 -7.48 -30.92
C VAL A 301 -14.55 -7.21 -30.26
N GLY A 302 -14.57 -6.44 -29.16
CA GLY A 302 -15.81 -6.07 -28.48
C GLY A 302 -16.71 -5.21 -29.37
N ASN A 303 -16.12 -4.26 -30.10
CA ASN A 303 -16.86 -3.41 -31.03
C ASN A 303 -17.45 -4.19 -32.20
N VAL A 304 -16.68 -5.09 -32.82
CA VAL A 304 -17.19 -5.95 -33.91
C VAL A 304 -18.35 -6.84 -33.45
N LYS A 305 -18.25 -7.43 -32.24
CA LYS A 305 -19.34 -8.25 -31.68
C LYS A 305 -20.62 -7.46 -31.46
N LEU A 306 -20.50 -6.18 -31.08
CA LEU A 306 -21.65 -5.32 -30.79
C LEU A 306 -22.30 -4.77 -32.06
N THR A 307 -21.49 -4.28 -33.00
CA THR A 307 -22.01 -3.67 -34.22
C THR A 307 -22.37 -4.70 -35.28
N THR A 308 -21.86 -5.93 -35.15
CA THR A 308 -21.94 -7.00 -36.17
C THR A 308 -21.45 -6.55 -37.54
N SER A 309 -20.60 -5.53 -37.56
CA SER A 309 -20.13 -4.86 -38.78
C SER A 309 -18.61 -4.75 -38.80
N LEU A 310 -18.05 -4.87 -40.00
CA LEU A 310 -16.63 -4.75 -40.29
C LEU A 310 -16.48 -3.79 -41.46
N MET A 311 -15.48 -2.91 -41.40
CA MET A 311 -15.12 -2.10 -42.56
C MET A 311 -14.11 -2.85 -43.41
N ILE A 312 -14.45 -3.08 -44.68
CA ILE A 312 -13.57 -3.77 -45.62
C ILE A 312 -12.85 -2.74 -46.47
N ASN A 313 -11.52 -2.72 -46.37
CA ASN A 313 -10.67 -2.06 -47.34
C ASN A 313 -10.35 -3.05 -48.48
N PRO A 314 -10.77 -2.78 -49.73
CA PRO A 314 -10.50 -3.67 -50.86
C PRO A 314 -9.01 -3.79 -51.21
N GLU A 315 -8.18 -2.86 -50.75
CA GLU A 315 -6.72 -2.91 -50.94
C GLU A 315 -6.02 -3.89 -49.98
N LEU A 316 -6.71 -4.33 -48.93
CA LEU A 316 -6.19 -5.24 -47.92
C LEU A 316 -6.68 -6.66 -48.14
N ASN A 317 -5.84 -7.65 -47.83
CA ASN A 317 -6.27 -9.04 -47.79
C ASN A 317 -7.31 -9.28 -46.67
N THR A 318 -7.99 -10.42 -46.70
CA THR A 318 -9.04 -10.76 -45.73
C THR A 318 -8.51 -10.77 -44.29
N GLU A 319 -7.30 -11.28 -44.07
CA GLU A 319 -6.68 -11.37 -42.75
C GLU A 319 -6.38 -9.97 -42.17
N HIS A 320 -5.77 -9.09 -42.95
CA HIS A 320 -5.45 -7.71 -42.55
C HIS A 320 -6.72 -6.91 -42.27
N ASN A 321 -7.79 -7.11 -43.05
CA ASN A 321 -9.10 -6.54 -42.78
C ASN A 321 -9.63 -7.00 -41.40
N LEU A 322 -9.55 -8.29 -41.09
CA LEU A 322 -9.96 -8.81 -39.78
C LEU A 322 -9.10 -8.24 -38.65
N LYS A 323 -7.76 -8.26 -38.81
CA LYS A 323 -6.81 -7.74 -37.81
C LYS A 323 -7.01 -6.25 -37.53
N GLN A 324 -7.26 -5.44 -38.57
CA GLN A 324 -7.53 -4.00 -38.45
C GLN A 324 -8.82 -3.73 -37.67
N ASN A 325 -9.91 -4.43 -38.01
CA ASN A 325 -11.20 -4.21 -37.36
C ASN A 325 -11.22 -4.72 -35.92
N MET A 326 -10.59 -5.86 -35.65
CA MET A 326 -10.54 -6.46 -34.32
C MET A 326 -9.43 -5.90 -33.43
N GLN A 327 -8.49 -5.13 -34.03
CA GLN A 327 -7.26 -4.62 -33.42
C GLN A 327 -6.38 -5.76 -32.84
N THR A 328 -6.19 -6.82 -33.63
CA THR A 328 -5.44 -8.03 -33.25
C THR A 328 -4.25 -8.22 -34.19
N PHE A 329 -3.24 -7.36 -34.08
CA PHE A 329 -2.13 -7.27 -35.04
C PHE A 329 -1.17 -8.48 -35.01
N GLY A 330 -1.16 -9.25 -33.92
CA GLY A 330 -0.32 -10.43 -33.73
C GLY A 330 0.43 -10.41 -32.40
N GLU A 331 0.86 -11.58 -31.93
CA GLU A 331 1.67 -11.72 -30.70
C GLU A 331 3.16 -11.64 -30.99
N THR A 332 3.58 -12.10 -32.18
CA THR A 332 4.99 -12.13 -32.59
C THR A 332 5.38 -10.91 -33.41
N THR A 333 6.63 -10.47 -33.31
CA THR A 333 7.18 -9.39 -34.13
C THR A 333 7.02 -9.68 -35.63
N ALA A 334 7.10 -10.94 -36.05
CA ALA A 334 6.95 -11.33 -37.44
C ALA A 334 5.53 -11.09 -37.97
N GLU A 335 4.50 -11.42 -37.19
CA GLU A 335 3.09 -11.15 -37.54
C GLU A 335 2.80 -9.65 -37.66
N VAL A 336 3.36 -8.85 -36.75
CA VAL A 336 3.19 -7.39 -36.79
C VAL A 336 3.93 -6.79 -38.00
N VAL A 337 5.10 -7.30 -38.36
CA VAL A 337 5.79 -6.90 -39.60
C VAL A 337 4.94 -7.22 -40.82
N ASP A 338 4.39 -8.42 -40.91
CA ASP A 338 3.54 -8.84 -42.02
C ASP A 338 2.31 -7.92 -42.17
N TYR A 339 1.63 -7.65 -41.06
CA TYR A 339 0.51 -6.71 -41.00
C TYR A 339 0.91 -5.30 -41.47
N ILE A 340 1.99 -4.72 -40.91
CA ILE A 340 2.43 -3.37 -41.29
C ILE A 340 2.81 -3.32 -42.77
N THR A 341 3.49 -4.35 -43.28
CA THR A 341 3.90 -4.43 -44.69
C THR A 341 2.70 -4.37 -45.61
N GLY A 342 1.62 -5.09 -45.27
CA GLY A 342 0.41 -5.12 -46.08
C GLY A 342 -0.55 -3.95 -45.88
N THR A 343 -0.39 -3.14 -44.82
CA THR A 343 -1.37 -2.10 -44.45
C THR A 343 -0.85 -0.67 -44.49
N MET A 344 0.47 -0.46 -44.54
CA MET A 344 1.06 0.88 -44.58
C MET A 344 0.60 1.68 -45.81
N SER A 345 0.06 2.87 -45.54
CA SER A 345 -0.54 3.76 -46.55
C SER A 345 -0.19 5.21 -46.25
N ASP A 346 -0.60 6.12 -47.14
CA ASP A 346 -0.40 7.56 -46.91
C ASP A 346 -1.20 8.08 -45.70
N LYS A 347 -2.19 7.30 -45.25
CA LYS A 347 -3.02 7.60 -44.07
C LYS A 347 -2.58 6.82 -42.82
N PHE A 348 -1.97 5.65 -43.00
CA PHE A 348 -1.53 4.78 -41.91
C PHE A 348 -0.01 4.59 -41.96
N LEU A 349 0.69 5.18 -40.99
CA LEU A 349 2.16 5.19 -40.90
C LEU A 349 2.87 5.77 -42.14
N PRO A 350 2.53 7.01 -42.58
CA PRO A 350 3.07 7.59 -43.82
C PRO A 350 4.59 7.78 -43.82
N GLU A 351 5.18 8.12 -42.66
CA GLU A 351 6.62 8.27 -42.52
C GLU A 351 7.35 6.92 -42.69
N LEU A 352 6.77 5.84 -42.17
CA LEU A 352 7.34 4.50 -42.27
C LEU A 352 7.27 4.00 -43.72
N LYS A 353 6.14 4.23 -44.40
CA LYS A 353 5.97 3.92 -45.83
C LYS A 353 7.02 4.65 -46.68
N ARG A 354 7.17 5.96 -46.50
CA ARG A 354 8.19 6.75 -47.22
C ARG A 354 9.61 6.24 -47.00
N ALA A 355 9.96 5.83 -45.78
CA ALA A 355 11.26 5.26 -45.48
C ALA A 355 11.46 3.86 -46.09
N HIS A 356 10.42 3.01 -46.04
CA HIS A 356 10.42 1.70 -46.65
C HIS A 356 10.59 1.78 -48.18
N ASP A 357 9.78 2.60 -48.85
CA ASP A 357 9.78 2.72 -50.31
C ASP A 357 11.13 3.25 -50.83
N LYS A 358 11.77 4.18 -50.10
CA LYS A 358 13.14 4.64 -50.41
C LYS A 358 14.17 3.50 -50.37
N LEU A 359 14.07 2.60 -49.39
CA LEU A 359 14.99 1.46 -49.27
C LEU A 359 14.75 0.41 -50.35
N VAL A 360 13.50 0.19 -50.71
CA VAL A 360 13.12 -0.71 -51.82
C VAL A 360 13.63 -0.15 -53.16
N GLN A 361 13.46 1.15 -53.42
CA GLN A 361 13.99 1.81 -54.62
C GLN A 361 15.52 1.74 -54.73
N GLN A 362 16.23 1.67 -53.60
CA GLN A 362 17.69 1.51 -53.55
C GLN A 362 18.15 0.04 -53.64
N ASN A 363 17.25 -0.92 -53.90
CA ASN A 363 17.51 -2.37 -53.91
C ASN A 363 18.08 -2.92 -52.58
N LEU A 364 17.76 -2.28 -51.45
CA LEU A 364 18.24 -2.69 -50.11
C LEU A 364 17.15 -3.45 -49.33
N ALA A 365 16.70 -4.58 -49.88
CA ALA A 365 15.58 -5.36 -49.34
C ALA A 365 15.79 -5.82 -47.88
N ASP A 366 17.00 -6.26 -47.53
CA ASP A 366 17.31 -6.68 -46.15
C ASP A 366 17.21 -5.53 -45.14
N LYS A 367 17.62 -4.32 -45.55
CA LYS A 367 17.50 -3.12 -44.72
C LYS A 367 16.05 -2.66 -44.60
N ALA A 368 15.24 -2.83 -45.64
CA ALA A 368 13.80 -2.56 -45.60
C ALA A 368 13.09 -3.50 -44.60
N LYS A 369 13.39 -4.80 -44.66
CA LYS A 369 12.88 -5.78 -43.68
C LYS A 369 13.33 -5.47 -42.26
N SER A 370 14.60 -5.13 -42.06
CA SER A 370 15.14 -4.72 -40.77
C SER A 370 14.52 -3.41 -40.24
N LEU A 371 14.16 -2.47 -41.11
CA LEU A 371 13.45 -1.26 -40.72
C LEU A 371 12.07 -1.59 -40.13
N LEU A 372 11.30 -2.46 -40.79
CA LEU A 372 9.99 -2.86 -40.30
C LEU A 372 10.09 -3.66 -38.99
N GLN A 373 11.04 -4.59 -38.88
CA GLN A 373 11.27 -5.34 -37.64
C GLN A 373 11.56 -4.44 -36.44
N ARG A 374 12.29 -3.33 -36.64
CA ARG A 374 12.56 -2.34 -35.57
C ARG A 374 11.31 -1.58 -35.13
N HIS A 375 10.36 -1.38 -36.04
CA HIS A 375 9.11 -0.64 -35.81
C HIS A 375 7.88 -1.54 -35.61
N ALA A 376 8.07 -2.86 -35.55
CA ALA A 376 7.02 -3.85 -35.39
C ALA A 376 6.54 -3.97 -33.93
N LYS A 377 6.11 -2.84 -33.39
CA LYS A 377 5.42 -2.73 -32.11
C LYS A 377 4.15 -1.94 -32.37
N LEU A 378 3.01 -2.62 -32.25
CA LEU A 378 1.71 -2.00 -32.42
C LEU A 378 0.76 -2.60 -31.38
N HIS A 379 0.39 -1.79 -30.40
CA HIS A 379 -0.45 -2.18 -29.28
C HIS A 379 -1.84 -1.55 -29.44
N PRO A 380 -2.91 -2.34 -29.36
CA PRO A 380 -4.25 -1.85 -29.54
C PRO A 380 -4.68 -0.95 -28.37
N LEU A 381 -5.30 0.17 -28.69
CA LEU A 381 -6.01 1.07 -27.78
C LEU A 381 -7.47 1.12 -28.22
N GLY A 382 -8.38 1.49 -27.31
CA GLY A 382 -9.81 1.63 -27.64
C GLY A 382 -10.02 2.47 -28.89
N PHE A 383 -9.40 3.65 -28.95
CA PHE A 383 -9.54 4.63 -30.04
C PHE A 383 -8.39 4.59 -31.06
N GLY A 384 -7.56 3.54 -31.07
CA GLY A 384 -6.58 3.32 -32.15
C GLY A 384 -5.41 2.42 -31.79
N ALA A 385 -4.19 2.76 -32.18
CA ALA A 385 -3.03 1.96 -31.85
C ALA A 385 -1.82 2.78 -31.42
N CYS A 386 -1.04 2.24 -30.49
CA CYS A 386 0.18 2.84 -29.96
C CYS A 386 1.39 1.98 -30.30
N THR A 387 2.48 2.58 -30.72
CA THR A 387 3.75 1.88 -30.96
C THR A 387 4.52 1.54 -29.68
N ARG A 388 3.99 1.95 -28.52
CA ARG A 388 4.53 1.66 -27.19
C ARG A 388 3.54 0.81 -26.41
N ASP A 389 4.04 -0.21 -25.74
CA ASP A 389 3.28 -0.98 -24.77
C ASP A 389 3.04 -0.14 -23.52
N VAL A 390 1.91 0.57 -23.50
CA VAL A 390 1.52 1.43 -22.37
C VAL A 390 1.23 0.60 -21.13
N ALA A 391 0.70 -0.62 -21.28
CA ALA A 391 0.38 -1.48 -20.15
C ALA A 391 1.65 -1.91 -19.40
N ARG A 392 2.74 -2.16 -20.13
CA ARG A 392 4.01 -2.58 -19.52
C ARG A 392 4.89 -1.43 -19.05
N TRP A 393 4.95 -0.32 -19.79
CA TRP A 393 5.94 0.75 -19.56
C TRP A 393 5.34 2.09 -19.15
N GLY A 394 4.03 2.22 -19.12
CA GLY A 394 3.34 3.50 -18.96
C GLY A 394 3.50 4.43 -20.17
N CYS A 395 2.73 5.52 -20.18
CA CYS A 395 2.82 6.56 -21.20
C CYS A 395 3.65 7.74 -20.67
N PRO A 396 4.79 8.10 -21.30
CA PRO A 396 5.59 9.25 -20.88
C PRO A 396 4.91 10.60 -21.14
N HIS A 397 3.86 10.60 -21.96
CA HIS A 397 3.08 11.79 -22.30
C HIS A 397 1.68 11.78 -21.67
N ALA A 398 1.50 11.02 -20.58
CA ALA A 398 0.26 10.95 -19.81
C ALA A 398 -1.01 10.75 -20.69
N LEU A 399 -0.90 9.91 -21.73
CA LEU A 399 -1.99 9.62 -22.66
C LEU A 399 -2.58 10.86 -23.36
N LYS A 400 -1.77 11.90 -23.64
CA LYS A 400 -2.20 13.12 -24.36
C LYS A 400 -2.98 12.89 -25.67
N CYS A 401 -2.80 11.72 -26.31
CA CYS A 401 -3.61 11.32 -27.46
C CYS A 401 -5.10 11.17 -27.15
N GLN A 402 -5.48 10.97 -25.89
CA GLN A 402 -6.87 10.98 -25.42
C GLN A 402 -7.49 12.37 -25.45
N SER A 403 -6.69 13.43 -25.35
CA SER A 403 -7.16 14.83 -25.36
C SER A 403 -7.09 15.47 -26.75
N GLY A 404 -7.01 14.66 -27.81
CA GLY A 404 -6.84 15.12 -29.19
C GLY A 404 -5.48 15.74 -29.53
N LEU A 405 -4.51 15.75 -28.59
CA LEU A 405 -3.19 16.31 -28.84
C LEU A 405 -2.31 15.34 -29.65
N PRO A 406 -1.51 15.84 -30.60
CA PRO A 406 -0.67 15.00 -31.44
C PRO A 406 0.36 14.24 -30.61
N CYS A 407 0.44 12.92 -30.83
CA CYS A 407 1.36 12.01 -30.19
C CYS A 407 2.12 11.22 -31.24
N GLY A 408 3.46 11.31 -31.24
CA GLY A 408 4.30 10.63 -32.23
C GLY A 408 4.30 9.10 -32.14
N TYR A 409 3.72 8.53 -31.08
CA TYR A 409 3.60 7.08 -30.90
C TYR A 409 2.21 6.54 -31.24
N PHE A 410 1.22 7.41 -31.47
CA PHE A 410 -0.17 7.04 -31.70
C PHE A 410 -0.53 7.16 -33.18
N THR A 411 -1.31 6.21 -33.68
CA THR A 411 -1.85 6.24 -35.05
C THR A 411 -3.27 5.68 -35.07
N LEU A 412 -4.07 6.20 -35.99
CA LEU A 412 -5.39 5.63 -36.28
C LEU A 412 -5.25 4.45 -37.23
N THR A 413 -5.89 3.34 -36.90
CA THR A 413 -5.84 2.09 -37.68
C THR A 413 -6.89 2.03 -38.78
N GLY A 414 -7.88 2.91 -38.73
CA GLY A 414 -9.00 2.91 -39.67
C GLY A 414 -10.06 1.89 -39.32
N ARG A 415 -10.26 1.57 -38.04
CA ARG A 415 -11.40 0.77 -37.57
C ARG A 415 -12.66 1.63 -37.57
N LEU A 416 -13.80 1.01 -37.89
CA LEU A 416 -15.10 1.69 -37.83
C LEU A 416 -15.39 2.23 -36.40
N GLY A 417 -15.76 3.50 -36.31
CA GLY A 417 -16.03 4.20 -35.04
C GLY A 417 -14.80 4.71 -34.29
N GLU A 418 -13.58 4.41 -34.76
CA GLU A 418 -12.33 4.82 -34.11
C GLU A 418 -12.18 6.35 -34.06
N ALA A 419 -12.49 7.05 -35.16
CA ALA A 419 -12.43 8.51 -35.22
C ALA A 419 -13.49 9.19 -34.34
N GLU A 420 -14.68 8.59 -34.21
CA GLU A 420 -15.70 9.08 -33.30
C GLU A 420 -15.30 8.88 -31.85
N GLU A 421 -14.72 7.73 -31.50
CA GLU A 421 -14.20 7.46 -30.16
C GLU A 421 -13.04 8.38 -29.78
N ALA A 422 -12.17 8.71 -30.75
CA ALA A 422 -11.09 9.68 -30.57
C ALA A 422 -11.59 11.13 -30.46
N SER A 423 -12.76 11.46 -31.02
CA SER A 423 -13.35 12.80 -30.97
C SER A 423 -14.29 13.02 -29.77
N ARG A 424 -14.80 11.94 -29.16
CA ARG A 424 -15.69 11.98 -27.99
C ARG A 424 -14.94 12.08 -26.65
N ARG A 425 -13.62 11.89 -26.67
CA ARG A 425 -12.72 11.97 -25.52
C ARG A 425 -11.84 13.21 -25.67
#